data_AF-A0A061SAS8-F1
#
_entry.id   AF-A0A061SAS8-F1
#
_cell.length_a   1.000
_cell.length_b   1.000
_cell.length_c   1.000
_cell.angle_alpha   90.00
_cell.angle_beta   90.00
_cell.angle_gamma   90.00
#
_symmetry.space_group_name_H-M   'P 1'
#
loop_
_entity.id
_entity.type
_entity.pdbx_description
1 polymer ?
#
loop_
_entity_poly.entity_id
_entity_poly.type
_entity_poly.pdbx_seq_one_letter_code
_entity_poly.pdbx_strand_id
1 'polypeptide(L)'
;MICLESLVLLMTLFALPKVFCETKIENFIRSVSGPLADLCTPRYYLMPSCESFIPGLYLSTSSVGRPKLLPSTVEIRRRIQGLTQSRFPSRRSGVLRYGLYPYLERTPFTKRQEAVGTMIDQNKPLHVFEIGAYFNPVYLFLQSHCPRTYSILEPILDPLSVRVMCPKGNSGSESTVVNILPLTFHEFSIGRFQKNLQDPDAVICIGCDVKFGPKPDAILQVFKNFTFYLEYATDYLPSSKAFGDMSSSSRAVKELHSQEILFEANTTSLWRRKLQVFKVQ
;
A
#
# COMPACT_ATOMS: atom_id res chain seq x y z
N MET A 1 -20.43 -5.42 -11.68
CA MET A 1 -21.37 -4.51 -11.00
C MET A 1 -21.28 -3.21 -11.78
N ILE A 2 -22.19 -3.06 -12.75
CA ILE A 2 -22.16 -1.99 -13.76
C ILE A 2 -22.90 -0.81 -13.14
N CYS A 3 -22.23 0.33 -12.95
CA CYS A 3 -22.94 1.60 -12.77
C CYS A 3 -23.71 1.84 -14.07
N LEU A 4 -25.03 1.64 -14.03
CA LEU A 4 -25.90 1.95 -15.16
C LEU A 4 -25.84 3.47 -15.39
N GLU A 5 -25.26 3.88 -16.50
CA GLU A 5 -25.59 5.16 -17.10
C GLU A 5 -27.00 5.05 -17.67
N SER A 6 -27.92 5.82 -17.11
CA SER A 6 -29.17 6.12 -17.78
C SER A 6 -29.42 7.61 -17.68
N LEU A 7 -29.30 8.21 -18.87
CA LEU A 7 -29.69 9.54 -19.26
C LEU A 7 -31.05 9.91 -18.65
N VAL A 8 -31.09 10.91 -17.76
CA VAL A 8 -32.30 11.71 -17.54
C VAL A 8 -31.89 13.17 -17.47
N LEU A 9 -32.24 13.87 -18.55
CA LEU A 9 -32.22 15.30 -18.72
C LEU A 9 -33.41 15.88 -17.91
N LEU A 10 -33.16 16.52 -16.76
CA LEU A 10 -34.07 17.55 -16.26
C LEU A 10 -33.35 18.49 -15.28
N MET A 11 -33.30 19.76 -15.67
CA MET A 11 -32.79 20.87 -14.86
C MET A 11 -33.71 21.13 -13.66
N THR A 12 -33.27 20.74 -12.47
CA THR A 12 -33.76 21.29 -11.20
C THR A 12 -32.64 21.27 -10.16
N LEU A 13 -32.23 22.47 -9.72
CA LEU A 13 -31.54 22.81 -8.47
C LEU A 13 -30.69 21.69 -7.82
N PHE A 14 -29.37 21.79 -8.04
CA PHE A 14 -28.32 20.86 -7.61
C PHE A 14 -28.25 20.62 -6.08
N ALA A 15 -29.07 19.70 -5.59
CA ALA A 15 -28.66 18.79 -4.53
C ALA A 15 -28.09 17.55 -5.22
N LEU A 16 -26.79 17.57 -5.53
CA LEU A 16 -26.09 16.36 -5.99
C LEU A 16 -26.39 15.23 -4.99
N PRO A 17 -26.98 14.10 -5.42
CA PRO A 17 -27.14 12.98 -4.53
C PRO A 17 -25.72 12.59 -4.08
N LYS A 18 -25.47 12.66 -2.77
CA LYS A 18 -24.30 12.04 -2.14
C LYS A 18 -24.47 10.53 -2.27
N VAL A 19 -24.26 10.01 -3.48
CA VAL A 19 -23.99 8.60 -3.70
C VAL A 19 -22.59 8.39 -3.14
N PHE A 20 -22.52 8.13 -1.83
CA PHE A 20 -21.33 7.56 -1.23
C PHE A 20 -21.20 6.16 -1.83
N CYS A 21 -20.53 6.05 -2.98
CA CYS A 21 -19.97 4.78 -3.41
C CYS A 21 -19.06 4.32 -2.28
N GLU A 22 -19.39 3.19 -1.66
CA GLU A 22 -18.51 2.57 -0.68
C GLU A 22 -17.13 2.41 -1.31
N THR A 23 -16.11 2.90 -0.60
CA THR A 23 -14.76 2.88 -1.13
C THR A 23 -14.28 1.43 -1.21
N LYS A 24 -13.33 1.13 -2.12
CA LYS A 24 -12.69 -0.19 -2.20
C LYS A 24 -12.16 -0.67 -0.84
N ILE A 25 -11.76 0.27 0.01
CA ILE A 25 -11.20 0.02 1.33
C ILE A 25 -12.28 -0.31 2.36
N GLU A 26 -13.43 0.36 2.34
CA GLU A 26 -14.56 0.00 3.19
C GLU A 26 -15.03 -1.44 2.90
N ASN A 27 -15.04 -1.82 1.62
CA ASN A 27 -15.34 -3.20 1.20
C ASN A 27 -14.32 -4.20 1.72
N PHE A 28 -13.02 -3.87 1.64
CA PHE A 28 -11.97 -4.71 2.22
C PHE A 28 -12.09 -4.83 3.73
N ILE A 29 -12.27 -3.73 4.45
CA ILE A 29 -12.41 -3.73 5.91
C ILE A 29 -13.59 -4.61 6.32
N ARG A 30 -14.71 -4.51 5.62
CA ARG A 30 -15.89 -5.33 5.88
C ARG A 30 -15.60 -6.81 5.65
N SER A 31 -14.90 -7.17 4.57
CA SER A 31 -14.60 -8.57 4.26
C SER A 31 -13.66 -9.21 5.30
N VAL A 32 -12.66 -8.48 5.78
CA VAL A 32 -11.69 -9.00 6.76
C VAL A 32 -12.14 -8.89 8.22
N SER A 33 -13.19 -8.10 8.49
CA SER A 33 -13.79 -7.99 9.84
C SER A 33 -14.93 -8.99 10.07
N GLY A 34 -15.38 -9.69 9.01
CA GLY A 34 -16.46 -10.65 9.10
C GLY A 34 -16.05 -11.97 9.77
N PRO A 35 -17.03 -12.78 10.24
CA PRO A 35 -16.77 -14.08 10.87
C PRO A 35 -16.19 -15.13 9.91
N LEU A 36 -16.26 -14.88 8.59
CA LEU A 36 -15.74 -15.76 7.55
C LEU A 36 -14.32 -15.39 7.09
N ALA A 37 -13.68 -14.42 7.74
CA ALA A 37 -12.31 -14.05 7.40
C ALA A 37 -11.36 -15.21 7.74
N ASP A 38 -10.62 -15.69 6.74
CA ASP A 38 -9.58 -16.71 6.94
C ASP A 38 -8.31 -16.04 7.48
N LEU A 39 -8.14 -16.18 8.80
CA LEU A 39 -7.13 -15.51 9.62
C LEU A 39 -6.44 -16.55 10.52
N CYS A 40 -5.19 -16.31 10.88
CA CYS A 40 -4.58 -17.02 12.00
C CYS A 40 -5.36 -16.75 13.30
N THR A 41 -5.41 -17.75 14.19
CA THR A 41 -5.92 -17.57 15.55
C THR A 41 -4.79 -17.86 16.55
N PRO A 42 -4.32 -16.86 17.33
CA PRO A 42 -4.76 -15.46 17.35
C PRO A 42 -4.43 -14.64 16.08
N ARG A 43 -5.18 -13.56 15.82
CA ARG A 43 -5.06 -12.70 14.62
C ARG A 43 -3.74 -11.94 14.43
N TYR A 44 -2.82 -12.08 15.37
CA TYR A 44 -1.52 -11.39 15.37
C TYR A 44 -0.40 -12.26 14.80
N TYR A 45 -0.72 -13.48 14.35
CA TYR A 45 0.20 -14.40 13.71
C TYR A 45 0.19 -14.20 12.19
N LEU A 46 1.33 -14.50 11.58
CA LEU A 46 1.61 -14.31 10.17
C LEU A 46 1.26 -15.57 9.37
N MET A 47 0.39 -15.42 8.37
CA MET A 47 0.07 -16.45 7.38
C MET A 47 1.23 -16.68 6.39
N PRO A 48 1.33 -17.88 5.77
CA PRO A 48 0.40 -19.00 5.91
C PRO A 48 0.67 -19.93 7.09
N SER A 49 1.86 -19.90 7.71
CA SER A 49 2.19 -20.88 8.75
C SER A 49 1.50 -20.61 10.09
N CYS A 50 1.17 -19.35 10.38
CA CYS A 50 0.64 -18.94 11.69
C CYS A 50 1.57 -19.28 12.87
N GLU A 51 2.87 -19.47 12.62
CA GLU A 51 3.87 -19.86 13.63
C GLU A 51 4.64 -18.68 14.22
N SER A 52 4.66 -17.54 13.51
CA SER A 52 5.36 -16.33 13.94
C SER A 52 4.41 -15.14 14.06
N PHE A 53 4.74 -14.18 14.91
CA PHE A 53 4.00 -12.93 14.98
C PHE A 53 4.21 -12.11 13.71
N ILE A 54 3.21 -11.32 13.34
CA ILE A 54 3.32 -10.30 12.30
C ILE A 54 4.51 -9.37 12.66
N PRO A 55 5.50 -9.19 11.76
CA PRO A 55 6.60 -8.26 11.94
C PRO A 55 6.14 -6.87 12.42
N GLY A 56 6.79 -6.34 13.45
CA GLY A 56 6.41 -5.09 14.12
C GLY A 56 5.52 -5.25 15.34
N LEU A 57 5.16 -6.50 15.63
CA LEU A 57 4.57 -6.90 16.90
C LEU A 57 5.63 -7.51 17.82
N TYR A 58 5.55 -7.20 19.11
CA TYR A 58 6.40 -7.80 20.13
C TYR A 58 5.60 -8.19 21.37
N LEU A 59 6.03 -9.25 22.05
CA LEU A 59 5.49 -9.62 23.36
C LEU A 59 6.17 -8.78 24.44
N SER A 60 5.42 -7.91 25.10
CA SER A 60 5.90 -7.25 26.32
C SER A 60 5.67 -8.17 27.51
N THR A 61 6.65 -8.21 28.43
CA THR A 61 6.56 -8.89 29.73
C THR A 61 5.32 -8.46 30.55
N SER A 62 4.80 -7.26 30.28
CA SER A 62 3.64 -6.68 30.96
C SER A 62 2.27 -7.08 30.39
N SER A 63 2.21 -7.78 29.25
CA SER A 63 0.95 -8.10 28.58
C SER A 63 0.90 -9.57 28.21
N VAL A 64 0.29 -10.35 29.11
CA VAL A 64 0.07 -11.79 28.91
C VAL A 64 -0.79 -12.02 27.66
N GLY A 65 -0.22 -12.66 26.65
CA GLY A 65 -0.95 -13.16 25.48
C GLY A 65 -1.41 -12.13 24.45
N ARG A 66 -1.04 -10.85 24.58
CA ARG A 66 -1.35 -9.82 23.56
C ARG A 66 -0.09 -9.07 23.13
N PRO A 67 0.35 -9.24 21.88
CA PRO A 67 1.50 -8.49 21.40
C PRO A 67 1.16 -7.00 21.24
N LYS A 68 2.19 -6.17 21.37
CA LYS A 68 2.15 -4.71 21.23
C LYS A 68 2.88 -4.27 19.96
N LEU A 69 2.48 -3.13 19.43
CA LEU A 69 3.21 -2.42 18.36
C LEU A 69 4.52 -1.86 18.90
N LEU A 70 5.58 -1.86 18.09
CA LEU A 70 6.84 -1.18 18.45
C LEU A 70 6.61 0.27 18.94
N PRO A 71 7.35 0.75 19.95
CA PRO A 71 7.18 2.10 20.48
C PRO A 71 7.28 3.21 19.43
N SER A 72 8.21 3.08 18.49
CA SER A 72 8.40 3.96 17.32
C SER A 72 7.17 3.98 16.41
N THR A 73 6.59 2.82 16.08
CA THR A 73 5.32 2.74 15.35
C THR A 73 4.19 3.48 16.08
N VAL A 74 4.09 3.32 17.40
CA VAL A 74 3.10 4.03 18.23
C VAL A 74 3.28 5.54 18.16
N GLU A 75 4.52 6.02 18.21
CA GLU A 75 4.83 7.45 18.09
C GLU A 75 4.45 8.02 16.73
N ILE A 76 4.78 7.32 15.64
CA ILE A 76 4.42 7.71 14.27
C ILE A 76 2.90 7.81 14.13
N ARG A 77 2.16 6.80 14.59
CA ARG A 77 0.69 6.79 14.58
C ARG A 77 0.12 7.98 15.33
N ARG A 78 0.61 8.26 16.54
CA ARG A 78 0.16 9.39 17.35
C ARG A 78 0.40 10.72 16.64
N ARG A 79 1.58 10.90 16.06
CA ARG A 79 1.94 12.12 15.32
C ARG A 79 1.03 12.34 14.12
N ILE A 80 0.83 11.29 13.32
CA ILE A 80 -0.04 11.36 12.13
C ILE A 80 -1.48 11.61 12.54
N GLN A 81 -1.98 10.94 13.57
CA GLN A 81 -3.31 11.19 14.12
C GLN A 81 -3.49 12.66 14.54
N GLY A 82 -2.51 13.25 15.23
CA GLY A 82 -2.54 14.66 15.61
C GLY A 82 -2.59 15.60 14.40
N LEU A 83 -1.78 15.34 13.37
CA LEU A 83 -1.80 16.12 12.11
C LEU A 83 -3.15 15.99 11.39
N THR A 84 -3.71 14.79 11.33
CA THR A 84 -5.02 14.55 10.72
C THR A 84 -6.12 15.29 11.47
N GLN A 85 -6.16 15.22 12.80
CA GLN A 85 -7.14 15.94 13.62
C GLN A 85 -7.03 17.45 13.45
N SER A 86 -5.80 17.99 13.39
CA SER A 86 -5.56 19.41 13.15
C SER A 86 -6.08 19.88 11.78
N ARG A 87 -5.90 19.06 10.73
CA ARG A 87 -6.32 19.39 9.36
C ARG A 87 -7.80 19.12 9.09
N PHE A 88 -8.40 18.16 9.79
CA PHE A 88 -9.77 17.68 9.57
C PHE A 88 -10.55 17.57 10.88
N PRO A 89 -10.79 18.69 11.59
CA PRO A 89 -11.36 18.67 12.95
C PRO A 89 -12.79 18.10 13.01
N SER A 90 -13.50 18.07 11.89
CA SER A 90 -14.89 17.58 11.80
C SER A 90 -15.03 16.07 11.55
N ARG A 91 -13.94 15.32 11.28
CA ARG A 91 -14.03 13.86 11.09
C ARG A 91 -13.92 13.13 12.44
N ARG A 92 -14.95 12.34 12.76
CA ARG A 92 -15.02 11.48 13.96
C ARG A 92 -13.89 10.46 14.01
N SER A 93 -13.45 10.15 15.22
CA SER A 93 -12.35 9.26 15.59
C SER A 93 -12.46 7.79 15.13
N GLY A 94 -13.60 7.35 14.59
CA GLY A 94 -13.86 5.95 14.23
C GLY A 94 -13.30 5.49 12.88
N VAL A 95 -13.19 6.37 11.88
CA VAL A 95 -12.64 6.04 10.54
C VAL A 95 -11.11 5.87 10.57
N LEU A 96 -10.49 6.24 11.70
CA LEU A 96 -9.04 6.29 11.90
C LEU A 96 -8.36 4.90 12.00
N ARG A 97 -9.09 3.79 12.15
CA ARG A 97 -8.45 2.45 12.23
C ARG A 97 -7.68 2.08 10.97
N TYR A 98 -8.09 2.63 9.83
CA TYR A 98 -7.42 2.39 8.56
C TYR A 98 -7.18 3.67 7.75
N GLY A 99 -7.95 4.76 7.94
CA GLY A 99 -7.87 5.96 7.10
C GLY A 99 -7.48 7.23 7.85
N LEU A 100 -6.21 7.63 7.76
CA LEU A 100 -5.71 8.89 8.34
C LEU A 100 -5.73 10.06 7.33
N TYR A 101 -5.90 9.82 6.03
CA TYR A 101 -5.82 10.85 5.01
C TYR A 101 -6.85 10.70 3.89
N PRO A 102 -8.06 11.26 4.05
CA PRO A 102 -9.15 11.10 3.09
C PRO A 102 -8.86 11.66 1.70
N TYR A 103 -7.95 12.64 1.60
CA TYR A 103 -7.56 13.19 0.30
C TYR A 103 -6.82 12.15 -0.56
N LEU A 104 -6.26 11.09 0.04
CA LEU A 104 -5.63 10.01 -0.71
C LEU A 104 -6.65 9.22 -1.53
N GLU A 105 -7.94 9.27 -1.21
CA GLU A 105 -9.01 8.64 -2.00
C GLU A 105 -9.39 9.46 -3.25
N ARG A 106 -8.81 10.66 -3.45
CA ARG A 106 -9.12 11.50 -4.62
C ARG A 106 -8.51 10.91 -5.89
N THR A 107 -9.16 11.17 -7.02
CA THR A 107 -8.80 10.65 -8.34
C THR A 107 -7.32 10.77 -8.72
N PRO A 108 -6.60 11.89 -8.48
CA PRO A 108 -5.19 11.97 -8.83
C PRO A 108 -4.33 10.98 -8.04
N PHE A 109 -4.74 10.67 -6.80
CA PHE A 109 -4.05 9.70 -5.98
C PHE A 109 -4.38 8.31 -6.51
N THR A 110 -5.65 7.91 -6.56
CA THR A 110 -6.08 6.55 -6.97
C THR A 110 -5.64 6.15 -8.38
N LYS A 111 -5.57 7.09 -9.34
CA LYS A 111 -5.07 6.81 -10.69
C LYS A 111 -3.62 6.29 -10.71
N ARG A 112 -2.80 6.67 -9.71
CA ARG A 112 -1.42 6.15 -9.58
C ARG A 112 -1.43 4.69 -9.18
N GLN A 113 -2.30 4.31 -8.24
CA GLN A 113 -2.47 2.90 -7.89
C GLN A 113 -3.05 2.09 -9.05
N GLU A 114 -4.01 2.63 -9.80
CA GLU A 114 -4.57 1.98 -10.98
C GLU A 114 -3.50 1.71 -12.04
N ALA A 115 -2.69 2.72 -12.37
CA ALA A 115 -1.62 2.58 -13.35
C ALA A 115 -0.60 1.49 -12.94
N VAL A 116 -0.15 1.48 -11.68
CA VAL A 116 0.76 0.44 -11.19
C VAL A 116 0.06 -0.92 -11.13
N GLY A 117 -1.21 -0.97 -10.72
CA GLY A 117 -2.02 -2.19 -10.69
C GLY A 117 -2.12 -2.85 -12.06
N THR A 118 -2.35 -2.07 -13.12
CA THR A 118 -2.34 -2.57 -14.51
C THR A 118 -1.00 -3.17 -14.90
N MET A 119 0.13 -2.55 -14.51
CA MET A 119 1.45 -3.11 -14.79
C MET A 119 1.71 -4.41 -14.02
N ILE A 120 1.22 -4.50 -12.77
CA ILE A 120 1.27 -5.73 -11.97
C ILE A 120 0.42 -6.83 -12.60
N ASP A 121 -0.79 -6.51 -13.08
CA ASP A 121 -1.67 -7.44 -13.79
C ASP A 121 -1.01 -8.04 -15.04
N GLN A 122 -0.21 -7.23 -15.75
CA GLN A 122 0.53 -7.67 -16.94
C GLN A 122 1.72 -8.56 -16.60
N ASN A 123 2.50 -8.20 -15.58
CA ASN A 123 3.73 -8.91 -15.21
C ASN A 123 3.49 -10.13 -14.29
N LYS A 124 2.31 -10.23 -13.69
CA LYS A 124 1.83 -11.36 -12.88
C LYS A 124 2.82 -11.86 -11.80
N PRO A 125 3.42 -10.98 -10.97
CA PRO A 125 4.32 -11.42 -9.89
C PRO A 125 3.57 -12.25 -8.84
N LEU A 126 4.17 -13.34 -8.34
CA LEU A 126 3.51 -14.21 -7.36
C LEU A 126 3.58 -13.61 -5.95
N HIS A 127 4.68 -12.93 -5.64
CA HIS A 127 4.96 -12.34 -4.34
C HIS A 127 5.21 -10.85 -4.49
N VAL A 128 4.28 -10.03 -3.95
CA VAL A 128 4.34 -8.57 -4.05
C VAL A 128 4.62 -7.97 -2.67
N PHE A 129 5.52 -6.99 -2.64
CA PHE A 129 5.86 -6.23 -1.45
C PHE A 129 5.67 -4.73 -1.70
N GLU A 130 4.71 -4.09 -1.04
CA GLU A 130 4.41 -2.67 -1.17
C GLU A 130 4.93 -1.88 0.03
N ILE A 131 5.75 -0.87 -0.23
CA ILE A 131 6.31 0.04 0.77
C ILE A 131 5.48 1.32 0.78
N GLY A 132 4.86 1.63 1.92
CA GLY A 132 4.11 2.87 2.10
C GLY A 132 2.82 2.91 1.30
N ALA A 133 1.94 1.91 1.47
CA ALA A 133 0.62 1.87 0.83
C ALA A 133 -0.31 2.99 1.30
N TYR A 134 -0.03 3.59 2.47
CA TYR A 134 -0.93 4.50 3.18
C TYR A 134 -2.35 3.93 3.28
N PHE A 135 -3.29 4.52 2.53
CA PHE A 135 -4.68 4.10 2.53
C PHE A 135 -5.08 3.31 1.27
N ASN A 136 -4.33 3.41 0.17
CA ASN A 136 -4.68 2.80 -1.10
C ASN A 136 -3.61 1.79 -1.51
N PRO A 137 -3.58 0.61 -0.88
CA PRO A 137 -2.67 -0.43 -1.34
C PRO A 137 -3.04 -0.85 -2.76
N VAL A 138 -2.02 -1.05 -3.61
CA VAL A 138 -2.21 -1.36 -5.04
C VAL A 138 -2.98 -2.66 -5.25
N TYR A 139 -2.96 -3.61 -4.31
CA TYR A 139 -3.73 -4.86 -4.44
C TYR A 139 -5.24 -4.62 -4.64
N LEU A 140 -5.80 -3.54 -4.11
CA LEU A 140 -7.21 -3.17 -4.30
C LEU A 140 -7.53 -2.73 -5.74
N PHE A 141 -6.50 -2.49 -6.55
CA PHE A 141 -6.59 -1.98 -7.91
C PHE A 141 -6.21 -3.03 -8.96
N LEU A 142 -5.86 -4.25 -8.54
CA LEU A 142 -5.69 -5.39 -9.44
C LEU A 142 -7.03 -5.81 -10.03
N GLN A 143 -7.03 -6.12 -11.32
CA GLN A 143 -8.24 -6.46 -12.07
C GLN A 143 -8.30 -7.93 -12.47
N SER A 144 -7.15 -8.57 -12.71
CA SER A 144 -7.11 -9.91 -13.32
C SER A 144 -6.10 -10.86 -12.69
N HIS A 145 -5.09 -10.32 -12.00
CA HIS A 145 -4.02 -11.09 -11.39
C HIS A 145 -4.26 -11.30 -9.90
N CYS A 146 -3.95 -12.51 -9.43
CA CYS A 146 -4.10 -12.94 -8.05
C CYS A 146 -2.73 -13.36 -7.48
N PRO A 147 -1.96 -12.43 -6.87
CA PRO A 147 -0.71 -12.78 -6.21
C PRO A 147 -0.94 -13.84 -5.13
N ARG A 148 0.03 -14.72 -4.91
CA ARG A 148 -0.02 -15.67 -3.78
C ARG A 148 0.09 -14.95 -2.45
N THR A 149 1.00 -13.98 -2.37
CA THR A 149 1.19 -13.14 -1.19
C THR A 149 1.33 -11.67 -1.57
N TYR A 150 0.71 -10.80 -0.78
CA TYR A 150 0.81 -9.35 -0.90
C TYR A 150 1.16 -8.77 0.47
N SER A 151 2.41 -8.37 0.65
CA SER A 151 2.90 -7.80 1.91
C SER A 151 2.97 -6.28 1.81
N ILE A 152 2.41 -5.60 2.80
CA ILE A 152 2.31 -4.14 2.88
C ILE A 152 3.12 -3.70 4.09
N LEU A 153 4.10 -2.84 3.87
CA LEU A 153 4.88 -2.22 4.91
C LEU A 153 4.38 -0.81 5.16
N GLU A 154 3.61 -0.62 6.23
CA GLU A 154 2.96 0.65 6.53
C GLU A 154 2.76 0.80 8.04
N PRO A 155 3.51 1.70 8.72
CA PRO A 155 3.43 1.84 10.17
C PRO A 155 2.04 2.28 10.66
N ILE A 156 1.23 2.96 9.84
CA ILE A 156 -0.06 3.50 10.29
C ILE A 156 -1.24 2.54 10.17
N LEU A 157 -1.13 1.47 9.40
CA LEU A 157 -2.21 0.50 9.22
C LEU A 157 -2.18 -0.58 10.30
N ASP A 158 -3.34 -0.96 10.82
CA ASP A 158 -3.43 -2.03 11.82
C ASP A 158 -2.82 -3.34 11.31
N PRO A 159 -2.03 -4.05 12.15
CA PRO A 159 -1.46 -5.35 11.79
C PRO A 159 -2.56 -6.31 11.38
N LEU A 160 -2.36 -6.95 10.25
CA LEU A 160 -3.32 -7.89 9.67
C LEU A 160 -2.56 -8.95 8.88
N SER A 161 -2.98 -10.20 8.97
CA SER A 161 -2.53 -11.26 8.06
C SER A 161 -3.75 -12.12 7.77
N VAL A 162 -4.20 -12.06 6.53
CA VAL A 162 -5.52 -12.57 6.11
C VAL A 162 -5.46 -13.16 4.72
N ARG A 163 -6.22 -14.22 4.48
CA ARG A 163 -6.48 -14.71 3.14
C ARG A 163 -7.76 -14.07 2.61
N VAL A 164 -7.64 -13.39 1.47
CA VAL A 164 -8.77 -12.80 0.76
C VAL A 164 -8.96 -13.47 -0.59
N MET A 165 -10.21 -13.63 -0.99
CA MET A 165 -10.55 -14.13 -2.33
C MET A 165 -10.27 -13.05 -3.37
N CYS A 166 -9.69 -13.45 -4.49
CA CYS A 166 -9.40 -12.51 -5.57
C CYS A 166 -10.68 -12.08 -6.30
N PRO A 167 -10.78 -10.82 -6.75
CA PRO A 167 -11.91 -10.38 -7.56
C PRO A 167 -11.95 -11.17 -8.88
N LYS A 168 -13.16 -11.63 -9.26
CA LYS A 168 -13.48 -12.52 -10.40
C LYS A 168 -12.50 -12.44 -11.60
N GLY A 169 -11.76 -13.51 -11.83
CA GLY A 169 -11.02 -13.77 -13.06
C GLY A 169 -10.74 -15.27 -13.25
N ASN A 170 -11.69 -15.96 -13.91
CA ASN A 170 -11.60 -17.28 -14.53
C ASN A 170 -10.87 -18.43 -13.79
N SER A 171 -11.69 -19.42 -13.40
CA SER A 171 -11.36 -20.76 -12.87
C SER A 171 -10.81 -20.84 -11.43
N GLY A 172 -11.70 -21.02 -10.47
CA GLY A 172 -11.35 -21.57 -9.16
C GLY A 172 -11.18 -20.54 -8.04
N SER A 173 -11.21 -21.06 -6.81
CA SER A 173 -11.13 -20.39 -5.52
C SER A 173 -9.78 -19.73 -5.22
N GLU A 174 -9.24 -18.95 -6.15
CA GLU A 174 -7.94 -18.30 -5.96
C GLU A 174 -8.00 -17.23 -4.87
N SER A 175 -6.94 -17.18 -4.08
CA SER A 175 -6.84 -16.31 -2.91
C SER A 175 -5.45 -15.75 -2.76
N THR A 176 -5.38 -14.54 -2.22
CA THR A 176 -4.14 -13.87 -1.84
C THR A 176 -4.03 -13.82 -0.34
N VAL A 177 -2.85 -14.13 0.20
CA VAL A 177 -2.53 -13.79 1.58
C VAL A 177 -2.06 -12.33 1.62
N VAL A 178 -2.84 -11.46 2.26
CA VAL A 178 -2.52 -10.05 2.49
C VAL A 178 -1.91 -9.89 3.88
N ASN A 179 -0.69 -9.37 3.94
CA ASN A 179 0.00 -9.06 5.19
C ASN A 179 0.16 -7.55 5.32
N ILE A 180 -0.25 -6.99 6.45
CA ILE A 180 0.00 -5.60 6.85
C ILE A 180 1.00 -5.64 7.99
N LEU A 181 2.21 -5.14 7.71
CA LEU A 181 3.35 -5.08 8.60
C LEU A 181 3.43 -3.65 9.17
N PRO A 182 3.08 -3.43 10.45
CA PRO A 182 3.03 -2.09 11.05
C PRO A 182 4.44 -1.58 11.45
N LEU A 183 5.30 -1.40 10.44
CA LEU A 183 6.70 -1.04 10.55
C LEU A 183 7.07 0.00 9.50
N THR A 184 8.08 0.81 9.79
CA THR A 184 8.81 1.59 8.79
C THR A 184 9.76 0.72 7.98
N PHE A 185 10.20 1.21 6.81
CA PHE A 185 11.24 0.54 6.04
C PHE A 185 12.57 0.39 6.79
N HIS A 186 12.92 1.40 7.58
CA HIS A 186 14.13 1.33 8.40
C HIS A 186 14.07 0.17 9.39
N GLU A 187 12.99 0.06 10.18
CA GLU A 187 12.80 -1.05 11.13
C GLU A 187 12.76 -2.40 10.44
N PHE A 188 12.10 -2.48 9.28
CA PHE A 188 12.07 -3.69 8.46
C PHE A 188 13.47 -4.15 8.06
N SER A 189 14.28 -3.23 7.55
CA SER A 189 15.63 -3.50 7.06
C SER A 189 16.60 -3.93 8.17
N ILE A 190 16.58 -3.27 9.34
CA ILE A 190 17.52 -3.55 10.43
C ILE A 190 17.08 -4.73 11.29
N GLY A 191 15.78 -4.91 11.47
CA GLY A 191 15.20 -5.96 12.32
C GLY A 191 15.28 -7.36 11.70
N ARG A 192 15.76 -7.47 10.46
CA ARG A 192 15.88 -8.71 9.69
C ARG A 192 14.55 -9.46 9.56
N PHE A 193 13.44 -8.72 9.50
CA PHE A 193 12.08 -9.28 9.45
C PHE A 193 11.76 -9.98 8.12
N GLN A 194 12.57 -9.76 7.07
CA GLN A 194 12.45 -10.44 5.79
C GLN A 194 12.57 -11.97 5.91
N LYS A 195 13.23 -12.50 6.95
CA LYS A 195 13.42 -13.96 7.12
C LYS A 195 12.12 -14.75 7.26
N ASN A 196 11.06 -14.10 7.71
CA ASN A 196 9.76 -14.74 7.94
C ASN A 196 8.80 -14.51 6.76
N LEU A 197 9.28 -13.88 5.69
CA LEU A 197 8.50 -13.54 4.51
C LEU A 197 9.09 -14.21 3.28
N GLN A 198 8.22 -14.45 2.31
CA GLN A 198 8.66 -14.89 0.99
C GLN A 198 9.40 -13.74 0.28
N ASP A 199 10.51 -14.06 -0.37
CA ASP A 199 11.22 -13.10 -1.22
C ASP A 199 10.28 -12.59 -2.32
N PRO A 200 10.14 -11.26 -2.51
CA PRO A 200 9.21 -10.70 -3.46
C PRO A 200 9.74 -10.74 -4.90
N ASP A 201 8.87 -11.10 -5.84
CA ASP A 201 9.12 -10.95 -7.29
C ASP A 201 8.93 -9.49 -7.71
N ALA A 202 8.12 -8.74 -6.97
CA ALA A 202 7.79 -7.35 -7.22
C ALA A 202 7.83 -6.52 -5.93
N VAL A 203 8.53 -5.39 -5.99
CA VAL A 203 8.52 -4.36 -4.93
C VAL A 203 7.85 -3.11 -5.49
N ILE A 204 6.97 -2.50 -4.71
CA ILE A 204 6.23 -1.30 -5.09
C ILE A 204 6.54 -0.18 -4.10
N CYS A 205 6.81 1.03 -4.60
CA CYS A 205 6.84 2.24 -3.80
C CYS A 205 6.24 3.41 -4.59
N ILE A 206 5.01 3.79 -4.23
CA ILE A 206 4.31 4.94 -4.84
C ILE A 206 4.45 6.17 -3.96
N GLY A 207 4.86 7.29 -4.55
CA GLY A 207 5.15 8.50 -3.80
C GLY A 207 6.41 8.38 -2.94
N CYS A 208 7.39 7.61 -3.42
CA CYS A 208 8.63 7.32 -2.75
C CYS A 208 9.43 8.60 -2.47
N ASP A 209 9.90 8.73 -1.24
CA ASP A 209 10.58 9.91 -0.73
C ASP A 209 11.75 9.48 0.16
N VAL A 210 12.92 10.08 -0.02
CA VAL A 210 14.12 9.70 0.76
C VAL A 210 14.20 10.36 2.13
N LYS A 211 13.34 11.34 2.40
CA LYS A 211 13.32 12.01 3.71
C LYS A 211 12.56 11.18 4.76
N PHE A 212 11.47 10.53 4.35
CA PHE A 212 10.60 9.75 5.24
C PHE A 212 10.42 8.29 4.81
N GLY A 213 10.78 7.96 3.57
CA GLY A 213 10.68 6.63 3.00
C GLY A 213 12.04 5.94 2.81
N PRO A 214 12.06 4.84 2.04
CA PRO A 214 13.27 4.07 1.82
C PRO A 214 14.29 4.82 0.95
N LYS A 215 15.58 4.60 1.22
CA LYS A 215 16.64 4.99 0.28
C LYS A 215 16.86 3.88 -0.76
N PRO A 216 17.22 4.21 -2.01
CA PRO A 216 17.39 3.22 -3.08
C PRO A 216 18.34 2.07 -2.71
N ASP A 217 19.51 2.41 -2.16
CA ASP A 217 20.53 1.48 -1.69
C ASP A 217 20.01 0.53 -0.60
N ALA A 218 19.19 1.04 0.32
CA ALA A 218 18.58 0.20 1.35
C ALA A 218 17.57 -0.81 0.75
N ILE A 219 16.82 -0.43 -0.29
CA ILE A 219 15.92 -1.36 -1.01
C ILE A 219 16.73 -2.47 -1.68
N LEU A 220 17.79 -2.09 -2.41
CA LEU A 220 18.65 -3.03 -3.15
C LEU A 220 19.44 -3.97 -2.22
N GLN A 221 19.68 -3.59 -0.97
CA GLN A 221 20.30 -4.45 0.03
C GLN A 221 19.32 -5.44 0.66
N VAL A 222 18.06 -5.03 0.84
CA VAL A 222 17.03 -5.84 1.51
C VAL A 222 16.45 -6.89 0.58
N PHE A 223 16.15 -6.52 -0.66
CA PHE A 223 15.53 -7.42 -1.63
C PHE A 223 16.50 -7.84 -2.72
N LYS A 224 16.28 -9.02 -3.30
CA LYS A 224 17.10 -9.58 -4.37
C LYS A 224 16.20 -10.04 -5.52
N ASN A 225 16.69 -9.97 -6.76
CA ASN A 225 16.00 -10.53 -7.93
C ASN A 225 14.53 -10.12 -8.12
N PHE A 226 14.23 -8.82 -8.02
CA PHE A 226 12.84 -8.32 -8.06
C PHE A 226 12.59 -7.32 -9.19
N THR A 227 11.32 -7.10 -9.49
CA THR A 227 10.86 -6.00 -10.36
C THR A 227 10.44 -4.83 -9.48
N PHE A 228 11.06 -3.67 -9.64
CA PHE A 228 10.77 -2.50 -8.82
C PHE A 228 9.84 -1.53 -9.55
N TYR A 229 8.65 -1.30 -9.00
CA TYR A 229 7.69 -0.31 -9.46
C TYR A 229 7.81 0.94 -8.59
N LEU A 230 8.41 1.99 -9.14
CA LEU A 230 8.81 3.17 -8.40
C LEU A 230 8.11 4.41 -8.96
N GLU A 231 7.32 5.09 -8.13
CA GLU A 231 6.85 6.45 -8.42
C GLU A 231 7.43 7.45 -7.42
N TYR A 232 7.98 8.56 -7.89
CA TYR A 232 8.40 9.68 -7.06
C TYR A 232 8.09 11.04 -7.69
N ALA A 233 8.06 12.09 -6.86
CA ALA A 233 7.91 13.48 -7.29
C ALA A 233 9.22 13.98 -7.93
N THR A 234 9.17 14.40 -9.20
CA THR A 234 10.34 14.93 -9.92
C THR A 234 10.66 16.36 -9.51
N ASP A 235 9.64 17.15 -9.16
CA ASP A 235 9.83 18.53 -8.69
C ASP A 235 10.42 18.61 -7.28
N TYR A 236 10.46 17.49 -6.54
CA TYR A 236 11.09 17.41 -5.23
C TYR A 236 12.53 16.91 -5.35
N LEU A 237 13.47 17.85 -5.31
CA LEU A 237 14.90 17.61 -5.58
C LEU A 237 15.50 16.42 -4.82
N PRO A 238 15.25 16.19 -3.52
CA PRO A 238 15.80 15.03 -2.83
C PRO A 238 15.36 13.68 -3.43
N SER A 239 14.08 13.53 -3.80
CA SER A 239 13.61 12.32 -4.47
C SER A 239 14.17 12.19 -5.88
N SER A 240 14.14 13.28 -6.66
CA SER A 240 14.66 13.26 -8.03
C SER A 240 16.13 12.87 -8.08
N LYS A 241 16.96 13.42 -7.19
CA LYS A 241 18.39 13.09 -7.11
C LYS A 241 18.62 11.63 -6.68
N ALA A 242 17.84 11.12 -5.74
CA ALA A 242 18.04 9.78 -5.23
C ALA A 242 17.57 8.69 -6.19
N PHE A 243 16.42 8.88 -6.82
CA PHE A 243 15.76 7.86 -7.63
C PHE A 243 15.98 8.02 -9.15
N GLY A 244 16.30 9.23 -9.62
CA GLY A 244 16.50 9.54 -11.04
C GLY A 244 17.60 8.72 -11.70
N ASP A 245 18.67 8.44 -10.96
CA ASP A 245 19.90 7.85 -11.49
C ASP A 245 20.01 6.33 -11.24
N MET A 246 18.94 5.68 -10.74
CA MET A 246 19.00 4.27 -10.33
C MET A 246 19.52 3.32 -11.43
N SER A 247 19.12 3.53 -12.69
CA SER A 247 19.58 2.72 -13.84
C SER A 247 21.04 2.94 -14.21
N SER A 248 21.60 4.12 -13.90
CA SER A 248 23.02 4.44 -14.17
C SER A 248 23.94 3.97 -13.06
N SER A 249 23.40 3.78 -11.86
CA SER A 249 24.19 3.52 -10.64
C SER A 249 24.63 2.07 -10.46
N SER A 250 24.01 1.11 -11.16
CA SER A 250 24.33 -0.31 -11.01
C SER A 250 24.03 -1.13 -12.26
N ARG A 251 24.99 -1.99 -12.68
CA ARG A 251 24.79 -2.96 -13.78
C ARG A 251 23.69 -3.98 -13.48
N ALA A 252 23.36 -4.18 -12.21
CA ALA A 252 22.32 -5.09 -11.75
C ALA A 252 20.90 -4.50 -11.88
N VAL A 253 20.78 -3.20 -12.21
CA VAL A 253 19.50 -2.50 -12.33
C VAL A 253 19.27 -2.14 -13.79
N LYS A 254 18.30 -2.79 -14.43
CA LYS A 254 17.89 -2.51 -15.79
C LYS A 254 16.55 -1.79 -15.80
N GLU A 255 16.49 -0.59 -16.35
CA GLU A 255 15.21 0.09 -16.61
C GLU A 255 14.43 -0.68 -17.69
N LEU A 256 13.19 -1.04 -17.37
CA LEU A 256 12.25 -1.72 -18.28
C LEU A 256 11.22 -0.74 -18.85
N HIS A 257 10.78 0.21 -18.02
CA HIS A 257 9.77 1.19 -18.39
C HIS A 257 10.02 2.50 -17.65
N SER A 258 9.67 3.61 -18.28
CA SER A 258 9.83 4.95 -17.73
C SER A 258 8.81 5.88 -18.36
N GLN A 259 7.98 6.49 -17.52
CA GLN A 259 6.97 7.44 -17.95
C GLN A 259 6.89 8.61 -16.98
N GLU A 260 6.80 9.82 -17.52
CA GLU A 260 6.41 10.99 -16.74
C GLU A 260 4.89 11.08 -16.69
N ILE A 261 4.35 11.35 -15.51
CA ILE A 261 2.92 11.49 -15.27
C ILE A 261 2.68 12.87 -14.66
N LEU A 262 1.80 13.63 -15.30
CA LEU A 262 1.36 14.94 -14.83
C LEU A 262 0.04 14.78 -14.08
N PHE A 263 0.00 15.30 -12.87
CA PHE A 263 -1.23 15.36 -12.08
C PHE A 263 -1.62 16.81 -11.86
N GLU A 264 -2.83 17.16 -12.27
CA GLU A 264 -3.45 18.39 -11.82
C GLU A 264 -3.94 18.14 -10.38
N ALA A 265 -3.22 18.70 -9.40
CA ALA A 265 -3.80 18.83 -8.08
C ALA A 265 -4.95 19.84 -8.17
N ASN A 266 -5.95 19.77 -7.29
CA ASN A 266 -7.01 20.81 -7.21
C ASN A 266 -6.49 22.22 -6.81
N THR A 267 -5.17 22.42 -6.87
CA THR A 267 -4.44 23.68 -6.73
C THR A 267 -3.96 24.08 -8.11
N THR A 268 -3.76 25.37 -8.38
CA THR A 268 -3.26 25.90 -9.67
C THR A 268 -1.86 25.40 -10.09
N SER A 269 -1.31 24.39 -9.43
CA SER A 269 -0.01 23.79 -9.67
C SER A 269 -0.15 22.37 -10.23
N LEU A 270 0.48 22.16 -11.39
CA LEU A 270 0.73 20.82 -11.94
C LEU A 270 1.81 20.14 -11.10
N TRP A 271 1.57 18.90 -10.71
CA TRP A 271 2.54 18.08 -9.98
C TRP A 271 3.17 17.08 -10.94
N ARG A 272 4.48 17.14 -11.09
CA ARG A 272 5.21 16.19 -11.94
C ARG A 272 5.72 15.01 -11.15
N ARG A 273 5.48 13.83 -11.69
CA ARG A 273 5.78 12.54 -11.08
C ARG A 273 6.41 11.66 -12.14
N LYS A 274 7.36 10.83 -11.77
CA LYS A 274 7.93 9.83 -12.68
C LYS A 274 7.59 8.45 -12.15
N LEU A 275 7.02 7.60 -13.02
CA LEU A 275 6.86 6.18 -12.76
C LEU A 275 7.91 5.43 -13.58
N GLN A 276 8.76 4.68 -12.90
CA GLN A 276 9.78 3.83 -13.49
C GLN A 276 9.57 2.39 -13.05
N VAL A 277 9.86 1.45 -13.95
CA VAL A 277 9.89 0.03 -13.67
C VAL A 277 11.30 -0.48 -13.94
N PHE A 278 11.91 -1.11 -12.95
CA PHE A 278 13.24 -1.67 -13.05
C PHE A 278 13.20 -3.19 -12.87
N LYS A 279 14.07 -3.91 -13.58
CA LYS A 279 14.48 -5.26 -13.18
C LYS A 279 15.77 -5.14 -12.36
N VAL A 280 15.75 -5.72 -11.17
CA VAL A 280 16.91 -5.84 -10.29
C VAL A 280 17.33 -7.31 -10.25
N GLN A 281 18.61 -7.60 -10.46
CA GLN A 281 19.20 -8.95 -10.47
C GLN A 281 20.24 -9.11 -9.36
#